data_AF-A0A5C6M6Y6-F1
#
_entry.id   AF-A0A5C6M6Y6-F1
#
_cell.length_a   1.000
_cell.length_b   1.000
_cell.length_c   1.000
_cell.angle_alpha   90.00
_cell.angle_beta   90.00
_cell.angle_gamma   90.00
#
_symmetry.space_group_name_H-M   'P 1'
#
loop_
_entity.id
_entity.type
_entity.pdbx_description
1 polymer ?
#
loop_
_entity_poly.entity_id
_entity_poly.type
_entity_poly.pdbx_seq_one_letter_code
_entity_poly.pdbx_strand_id
1 'polypeptide(L)'
;MDSVFHSFLLVALSEMGDKTQLLALVLTVRFKKPWPILWGILLATLLNHALASYAGGWISTWIDPQVLQYGLGALFIIFALW
;
A
#
# COMPACT_ATOMS: atom_id res chain seq x y z
N MET A 1 -16.96 -7.97 -13.04
CA MET A 1 -16.30 -8.83 -12.03
C MET A 1 -14.89 -9.20 -12.47
N ASP A 2 -14.68 -9.37 -13.78
CA ASP A 2 -13.36 -9.69 -14.37
C ASP A 2 -12.28 -8.64 -14.06
N SER A 3 -12.61 -7.35 -14.06
CA SER A 3 -11.64 -6.28 -13.77
C SER A 3 -11.06 -6.36 -12.35
N VAL A 4 -11.88 -6.71 -11.35
CA VAL A 4 -11.40 -6.86 -9.96
C VAL A 4 -10.43 -8.03 -9.86
N PHE A 5 -10.77 -9.15 -10.51
CA PHE A 5 -9.93 -10.35 -10.50
C PHE A 5 -8.60 -10.13 -11.24
N HIS A 6 -8.64 -9.50 -12.42
CA HIS A 6 -7.43 -9.19 -13.18
C HIS A 6 -6.52 -8.20 -12.45
N SER A 7 -7.07 -7.11 -11.92
CA SER A 7 -6.29 -6.13 -11.15
C SER A 7 -5.71 -6.75 -9.88
N PHE A 8 -6.48 -7.60 -9.18
CA PHE A 8 -5.98 -8.31 -8.01
C PHE A 8 -4.78 -9.20 -8.36
N LEU A 9 -4.88 -10.04 -9.39
CA LEU A 9 -3.79 -10.92 -9.79
C LEU A 9 -2.56 -10.14 -10.27
N LEU A 10 -2.76 -9.11 -11.08
CA LEU A 10 -1.66 -8.29 -11.60
C LEU A 10 -0.88 -7.63 -10.45
N VAL A 11 -1.60 -7.00 -9.52
CA VAL A 11 -0.97 -6.34 -8.36
C VAL A 11 -0.34 -7.37 -7.44
N ALA A 12 -1.03 -8.48 -7.13
CA ALA A 12 -0.51 -9.52 -6.25
C ALA A 12 0.79 -10.14 -6.78
N LEU A 13 0.88 -10.36 -8.10
CA LEU A 13 2.10 -10.85 -8.73
C LEU A 13 3.20 -9.79 -8.77
N SER A 14 2.84 -8.53 -9.06
CA SER A 14 3.80 -7.42 -9.14
C SER A 14 4.40 -7.06 -7.78
N GLU A 15 3.63 -7.24 -6.70
CA GLU A 15 4.07 -6.98 -5.33
C GLU A 15 4.59 -8.23 -4.60
N MET A 16 4.67 -9.38 -5.27
CA MET A 16 5.18 -10.60 -4.66
C MET A 16 6.69 -10.48 -4.38
N GLY A 17 7.10 -10.77 -3.14
CA GLY A 17 8.50 -10.72 -2.71
C GLY A 17 8.99 -9.34 -2.26
N ASP A 18 8.09 -8.40 -1.98
CA ASP A 18 8.46 -7.07 -1.50
C ASP A 18 9.13 -7.10 -0.11
N LYS A 19 9.64 -5.92 0.30
CA LYS A 19 10.31 -5.72 1.60
C LYS A 19 9.38 -6.08 2.78
N THR A 20 8.09 -5.82 2.67
CA THR A 20 7.09 -6.11 3.70
C THR A 20 6.91 -7.62 3.89
N GLN A 21 6.89 -8.39 2.80
CA GLN A 21 6.85 -9.86 2.83
C GLN A 21 8.14 -10.46 3.40
N LEU A 22 9.31 -9.91 3.04
CA LEU A 22 10.59 -10.32 3.61
C LEU A 22 10.64 -10.04 5.13
N LEU A 23 10.15 -8.88 5.56
CA LEU A 23 10.04 -8.56 6.98
C LEU A 23 9.09 -9.54 7.70
N ALA A 24 7.93 -9.84 7.10
CA ALA A 24 6.99 -10.82 7.65
C ALA A 24 7.65 -12.19 7.83
N LEU A 25 8.42 -12.64 6.84
CA LEU A 25 9.17 -13.89 6.90
C LEU A 25 10.21 -13.88 8.02
N VAL A 26 11.05 -12.83 8.09
CA VAL A 26 12.10 -12.69 9.11
C VAL A 26 11.51 -12.66 10.51
N LEU A 27 10.46 -11.87 10.74
CA LEU A 27 9.78 -11.82 12.03
C LEU A 27 9.17 -13.17 12.39
N THR A 28 8.57 -13.86 11.42
CA THR A 28 7.96 -15.18 11.64
C THR A 28 9.00 -16.22 12.04
N VAL A 29 10.14 -16.26 11.36
CA VAL A 29 11.26 -17.14 11.69
C VAL A 29 11.85 -16.80 13.06
N ARG A 30 12.02 -15.51 13.36
CA ARG A 30 12.63 -15.04 14.63
C ARG A 30 11.76 -15.32 15.84
N PHE A 31 10.47 -15.02 15.77
CA PHE A 31 9.57 -15.08 16.91
C PHE A 31 8.74 -16.37 16.97
N LYS A 32 8.74 -17.18 15.89
CA LYS A 32 8.00 -18.45 15.77
C LYS A 32 6.50 -18.31 16.08
N LYS A 33 5.93 -17.11 15.84
CA LYS A 33 4.54 -16.75 16.11
C LYS A 33 3.88 -16.20 14.82
N PRO A 34 3.55 -17.07 13.84
CA PRO A 34 3.06 -16.62 12.53
C PRO A 34 1.74 -15.85 12.63
N TRP A 35 0.79 -16.31 13.46
CA TRP A 35 -0.54 -15.69 13.53
C TRP A 35 -0.53 -14.26 14.08
N PRO A 36 0.10 -13.96 15.23
CA PRO A 36 0.19 -12.58 15.71
C PRO A 36 0.90 -11.63 14.73
N ILE A 37 1.92 -12.11 14.01
CA ILE A 37 2.66 -11.31 13.03
C ILE A 37 1.77 -11.01 11.82
N LEU A 38 1.07 -12.03 11.30
CA LEU A 38 0.12 -11.87 10.20
C LEU A 38 -0.96 -10.84 10.55
N TRP A 39 -1.60 -11.00 11.71
CA TRP A 39 -2.64 -10.07 12.16
C TRP A 39 -2.09 -8.66 12.41
N GLY A 40 -0.89 -8.55 12.98
CA GLY A 40 -0.23 -7.27 13.20
C GLY A 40 0.04 -6.52 11.89
N ILE A 41 0.61 -7.21 10.89
CA ILE A 41 0.87 -6.62 9.57
C ILE A 41 -0.44 -6.29 8.87
N LEU A 42 -1.42 -7.18 8.88
CA LEU A 42 -2.73 -6.94 8.26
C LEU A 42 -3.41 -5.70 8.86
N LEU A 43 -3.47 -5.62 10.19
CA LEU A 43 -4.08 -4.49 10.90
C LEU A 43 -3.32 -3.19 10.60
N ALA A 44 -1.99 -3.23 10.64
CA ALA A 44 -1.16 -2.07 10.33
C ALA A 44 -1.41 -1.58 8.89
N THR A 45 -1.46 -2.49 7.91
CA THR A 45 -1.73 -2.14 6.51
C THR A 45 -3.12 -1.56 6.34
N LEU A 46 -4.16 -2.18 6.91
CA LEU A 46 -5.53 -1.68 6.82
C LEU A 46 -5.68 -0.30 7.44
N LEU A 47 -5.11 -0.10 8.63
CA LEU A 47 -5.14 1.20 9.31
C LEU A 47 -4.37 2.26 8.53
N ASN A 48 -3.18 1.93 8.01
CA ASN A 48 -2.39 2.86 7.21
C ASN A 48 -3.16 3.30 5.95
N HIS A 49 -3.80 2.36 5.24
CA HIS A 49 -4.60 2.69 4.05
C HIS A 49 -5.85 3.49 4.39
N ALA A 50 -6.55 3.14 5.48
CA ALA A 50 -7.73 3.88 5.93
C ALA A 50 -7.36 5.34 6.29
N LEU A 51 -6.26 5.54 7.03
CA LEU A 51 -5.77 6.86 7.39
C LEU A 51 -5.31 7.64 6.16
N ALA A 52 -4.54 7.02 5.27
CA ALA A 52 -4.08 7.66 4.03
C ALA A 52 -5.25 8.07 3.12
N SER A 53 -6.25 7.19 2.95
CA SER A 53 -7.45 7.48 2.17
C SER A 53 -8.30 8.59 2.81
N TYR A 54 -8.46 8.58 4.13
CA TYR A 54 -9.21 9.61 4.84
C TYR A 54 -8.51 10.98 4.74
N ALA A 55 -7.21 11.02 5.06
CA ALA A 55 -6.43 12.25 5.00
C ALA A 55 -6.32 12.77 3.56
N GLY A 56 -6.09 11.90 2.58
CA GLY A 56 -6.06 12.26 1.16
C GLY A 56 -7.40 12.82 0.69
N GLY A 57 -8.51 12.19 1.08
CA GLY A 57 -9.86 12.68 0.81
C GLY A 57 -10.10 14.06 1.42
N TRP A 58 -9.72 14.25 2.68
CA TRP A 58 -9.84 15.55 3.35
C TRP A 58 -8.98 16.63 2.69
N ILE A 59 -7.72 16.35 2.38
CA ILE A 59 -6.83 17.31 1.68
C ILE A 59 -7.39 17.68 0.31
N SER A 60 -7.98 16.71 -0.40
CA SER A 60 -8.55 16.96 -1.74
C SER A 60 -9.72 17.96 -1.74
N THR A 61 -10.35 18.23 -0.58
CA THR A 61 -11.41 19.26 -0.50
C THR A 61 -10.86 20.69 -0.50
N TRP A 62 -9.56 20.86 -0.26
CA TRP A 62 -8.90 22.17 -0.13
C TRP A 62 -8.04 22.55 -1.34
N ILE A 63 -7.78 21.60 -2.23
CA ILE A 63 -6.82 21.75 -3.33
C ILE A 63 -7.56 21.63 -4.67
N ASP A 64 -7.19 22.48 -5.63
CA ASP A 64 -7.71 22.39 -6.99
C ASP A 64 -7.39 21.00 -7.61
N PRO A 65 -8.38 20.34 -8.24
CA PRO A 65 -8.19 19.00 -8.79
C PRO A 65 -7.05 18.88 -9.82
N GLN A 66 -6.80 19.92 -10.62
CA GLN A 66 -5.72 19.90 -11.62
C GLN A 66 -4.35 19.91 -10.92
N VAL A 67 -4.21 20.73 -9.88
CA VAL A 67 -2.98 20.79 -9.07
C VAL A 67 -2.72 19.44 -8.41
N LEU A 68 -3.76 18.81 -7.85
CA LEU A 68 -3.66 17.48 -7.25
C LEU A 68 -3.20 16.43 -8.27
N GLN A 69 -3.79 16.43 -9.47
CA GLN A 69 -3.46 15.48 -10.53
C GLN A 69 -2.01 15.61 -11.01
N TYR A 70 -1.56 16.82 -11.35
CA TYR A 70 -0.18 17.04 -11.78
C TYR A 70 0.83 16.79 -10.67
N GLY A 71 0.49 17.18 -9.43
CA GLY A 71 1.33 16.94 -8.26
C GLY A 71 1.53 15.45 -7.97
N LEU A 72 0.44 14.67 -7.98
CA LEU A 72 0.51 13.21 -7.82
C LEU A 72 1.33 12.57 -8.94
N GLY A 73 1.07 12.93 -10.20
CA GLY A 73 1.84 12.40 -11.34
C GLY A 73 3.34 12.67 -11.22
N ALA A 74 3.73 13.88 -10.83
CA ALA A 74 5.14 14.23 -10.61
C ALA A 74 5.75 13.42 -9.46
N LEU A 75 5.04 13.23 -8.35
CA LEU A 75 5.49 12.41 -7.23
C LEU A 75 5.74 10.95 -7.64
N PHE A 76 4.85 10.35 -8.44
CA PHE A 76 5.04 9.00 -8.96
C PHE A 76 6.30 8.88 -9.83
N ILE A 77 6.58 9.86 -10.69
CA ILE A 77 7.80 9.89 -11.49
C ILE A 77 9.04 9.99 -10.60
N ILE A 78 9.02 10.87 -9.58
CA ILE A 78 10.13 11.02 -8.63
C ILE A 78 10.39 9.71 -7.90
N PHE A 79 9.34 9.05 -7.39
CA PHE A 79 9.49 7.75 -6.72
C PHE A 79 10.00 6.65 -7.66
N ALA A 80 9.61 6.67 -8.94
CA ALA A 80 10.09 5.70 -9.92
C ALA A 80 11.59 5.88 -10.26
N LEU A 81 12.13 7.10 -10.09
CA LEU A 81 13.53 7.42 -10.35
C LEU A 81 14.45 7.17 -9.14
N TRP A 82 13.89 6.93 -7.96
CA TRP A 82 14.62 6.65 -6.71
C TRP A 82 14.87 5.15 -6.52
#